data_AF-A0A2G9YBK5-F1
#
_entry.id   AF-A0A2G9YBK5-F1
#
_cell.length_a   1.000
_cell.length_b   1.000
_cell.length_c   1.000
_cell.angle_alpha   90.00
_cell.angle_beta   90.00
_cell.angle_gamma   90.00
#
_symmetry.space_group_name_H-M   'P 1'
#
loop_
_entity.id
_entity.type
_entity.pdbx_description
1 polymer ?
#
loop_
_entity_poly.entity_id
_entity_poly.type
_entity_poly.pdbx_seq_one_letter_code
_entity_poly.pdbx_strand_id
1 'polypeptide(L)'
;MKSIAWRGVGKEVKVVAKRARLARQMEQMKTGDLDARVELVQALIPIGLKAVGDLLQEEVEYLAGNRYQHGKENRRWGNQGGSVYLADQRVPINVPRVRNKTEDREVGLETYRKLQAPQAAD
;
A
#
# COMPACT_ATOMS: atom_id res chain seq x y z
N MET A 1 -32.53 27.00 63.35
CA MET A 1 -32.54 25.60 62.85
C MET A 1 -32.55 25.60 61.33
N LYS A 2 -31.77 24.70 60.73
CA LYS A 2 -31.36 24.64 59.31
C LYS A 2 -32.49 24.19 58.38
N SER A 3 -32.53 24.73 57.15
CA SER A 3 -32.37 23.93 55.93
C SER A 3 -32.53 24.81 54.68
N ILE A 4 -31.44 25.05 53.95
CA ILE A 4 -31.46 25.65 52.62
C ILE A 4 -31.64 24.52 51.61
N ALA A 5 -32.67 24.67 50.78
CA ALA A 5 -33.15 23.67 49.84
C ALA A 5 -32.13 23.35 48.75
N TRP A 6 -31.63 22.11 48.76
CA TRP A 6 -30.89 21.48 47.67
C TRP A 6 -31.86 21.13 46.52
N ARG A 7 -32.23 22.09 45.66
CA ARG A 7 -33.09 21.82 44.48
C ARG A 7 -32.42 21.99 43.11
N GLY A 8 -31.20 22.55 43.04
CA GLY A 8 -30.49 22.77 41.76
C GLY A 8 -29.42 21.73 41.40
N VAL A 9 -28.76 21.12 42.40
CA VAL A 9 -27.52 20.36 42.19
C VAL A 9 -27.72 19.09 41.36
N GLY A 10 -28.86 18.39 41.52
CA GLY A 10 -29.11 17.13 40.82
C GLY A 10 -29.35 17.26 39.30
N LYS A 11 -29.75 18.44 38.80
CA LYS A 11 -30.04 18.66 37.38
C LYS A 11 -28.78 19.06 36.61
N GLU A 12 -27.94 19.93 37.19
CA GLU A 12 -26.64 20.30 36.62
C GLU A 12 -25.68 19.11 36.58
N VAL A 13 -25.61 18.30 37.64
CA VAL A 13 -24.77 17.09 37.67
C VAL A 13 -25.13 16.12 36.53
N LYS A 14 -26.42 15.97 36.20
CA LYS A 14 -26.87 15.15 35.06
C LYS A 14 -26.46 15.72 33.70
N VAL A 15 -26.50 17.05 33.53
CA VAL A 15 -26.09 17.72 32.28
C VAL A 15 -24.59 17.61 32.06
N VAL A 16 -23.78 17.82 33.11
CA VAL A 16 -22.32 17.69 33.06
C VAL A 16 -21.92 16.24 32.75
N ALA A 17 -22.54 15.25 33.40
CA ALA A 17 -22.28 13.84 33.12
C ALA A 17 -22.66 13.45 31.68
N LYS A 18 -23.78 13.95 31.16
CA LYS A 18 -24.20 13.73 29.77
C LYS A 18 -23.21 14.33 28.76
N ARG A 19 -22.72 15.55 29.02
CA ARG A 19 -21.70 16.21 28.18
C ARG A 19 -20.38 15.47 28.20
N ALA A 20 -19.91 15.03 29.37
CA ALA A 20 -18.68 14.25 29.50
C ALA A 20 -18.77 12.91 28.76
N ARG A 21 -19.93 12.23 28.80
CA ARG A 21 -20.17 11.01 28.03
C ARG A 21 -20.14 11.27 26.52
N LEU A 22 -20.79 12.34 26.06
CA LEU A 22 -20.81 12.71 24.66
C LEU A 22 -19.39 13.03 24.16
N ALA A 23 -18.61 13.78 24.94
CA ALA A 23 -17.21 14.09 24.62
C ALA A 23 -16.35 12.83 24.50
N ARG A 24 -16.51 11.87 25.43
CA ARG A 24 -15.82 10.57 25.33
C ARG A 24 -16.25 9.76 24.10
N GLN A 25 -17.52 9.77 23.75
CA GLN A 25 -18.00 9.12 22.52
C GLN A 25 -17.44 9.78 21.25
N MET A 26 -17.37 11.11 21.21
CA MET A 26 -16.78 11.82 20.08
C MET A 26 -15.27 11.58 19.97
N GLU A 27 -14.57 11.50 21.10
CA GLU A 27 -13.14 11.19 21.11
C GLU A 27 -12.88 9.76 20.62
N GLN A 28 -13.66 8.78 21.09
CA GLN A 28 -13.59 7.39 20.61
C GLN A 28 -13.92 7.27 19.11
N MET A 29 -14.90 8.03 18.61
CA MET A 29 -15.19 8.09 17.17
C MET A 29 -14.03 8.68 16.37
N LYS A 30 -13.36 9.72 16.87
CA LYS A 30 -12.19 10.31 16.21
C LYS A 30 -10.99 9.37 16.18
N THR A 31 -10.75 8.64 17.27
CA THR A 31 -9.65 7.66 17.34
C THR A 31 -9.90 6.48 16.40
N GLY A 32 -11.10 5.89 16.40
CA GLY A 32 -11.43 4.77 15.50
C GLY A 32 -11.36 5.14 14.00
N ASP A 33 -11.70 6.37 13.65
CA ASP A 33 -11.55 6.90 12.29
C ASP A 33 -10.08 7.15 11.93
N LEU A 34 -9.23 7.55 12.88
CA LEU A 34 -7.79 7.70 12.62
C LEU A 34 -7.10 6.35 12.41
N ASP A 35 -7.36 5.38 13.28
CA ASP A 35 -6.72 4.05 13.21
C ASP A 35 -7.04 3.37 11.87
N ALA A 36 -8.31 3.37 11.45
CA ALA A 36 -8.72 2.81 10.16
C ALA A 36 -8.06 3.53 8.96
N ARG A 37 -7.89 4.86 9.04
CA ARG A 37 -7.18 5.61 7.98
C ARG A 37 -5.70 5.29 7.94
N VAL A 38 -5.07 5.10 9.11
CA VAL A 38 -3.66 4.69 9.20
C VAL A 38 -3.48 3.28 8.61
N GLU A 39 -4.34 2.34 8.95
CA GLU A 39 -4.34 0.98 8.37
C GLU A 39 -4.49 1.01 6.86
N LEU A 40 -5.42 1.83 6.34
CA LEU A 40 -5.61 2.00 4.89
C LEU A 40 -4.33 2.50 4.22
N VAL A 41 -3.69 3.55 4.77
CA VAL A 41 -2.44 4.09 4.23
C VAL A 41 -1.33 3.03 4.23
N GLN A 42 -1.20 2.25 5.31
CA GLN A 42 -0.23 1.17 5.39
C GLN A 42 -0.50 0.06 4.36
N ALA A 43 -1.77 -0.25 4.06
CA ALA A 43 -2.16 -1.24 3.08
C ALA A 43 -1.86 -0.82 1.63
N LEU A 44 -1.73 0.48 1.33
CA LEU A 44 -1.42 0.95 -0.03
C LEU A 44 -0.03 0.50 -0.51
N ILE A 45 0.94 0.41 0.40
CA ILE A 45 2.33 0.01 0.07
C ILE A 45 2.39 -1.42 -0.51
N PRO A 46 1.90 -2.47 0.18
CA PRO A 46 1.92 -3.83 -0.37
C PRO A 46 1.05 -3.96 -1.62
N ILE A 47 -0.05 -3.20 -1.74
CA ILE A 47 -0.88 -3.18 -2.96
C ILE A 47 -0.08 -2.63 -4.15
N GLY A 48 0.61 -1.50 -3.98
CA GLY A 48 1.44 -0.91 -5.02
C GLY A 48 2.58 -1.83 -5.45
N LEU A 49 3.25 -2.48 -4.49
CA LEU A 49 4.30 -3.46 -4.80
C LEU A 49 3.78 -4.70 -5.53
N LYS A 50 2.58 -5.17 -5.17
CA LYS A 50 1.93 -6.26 -5.92
C LYS A 50 1.68 -5.83 -7.36
N ALA A 51 1.13 -4.63 -7.58
CA ALA A 51 0.86 -4.13 -8.93
C ALA A 51 2.13 -4.04 -9.79
N VAL A 52 3.28 -3.61 -9.21
CA VAL A 52 4.58 -3.66 -9.89
C VAL A 52 4.95 -5.08 -10.30
N GLY A 53 4.81 -6.04 -9.37
CA GLY A 53 5.09 -7.45 -9.64
C GLY A 53 4.22 -8.03 -10.76
N ASP A 54 2.93 -7.71 -10.75
CA ASP A 54 1.97 -8.14 -11.77
C ASP A 54 2.38 -7.60 -13.15
N LEU A 55 2.68 -6.30 -13.27
CA LEU A 55 3.10 -5.69 -14.55
C LEU A 55 4.40 -6.30 -15.10
N LEU A 56 5.39 -6.56 -14.23
CA LEU A 56 6.63 -7.23 -14.64
C LEU A 56 6.35 -8.66 -15.14
N GLN A 57 5.46 -9.38 -14.46
CA GLN A 57 5.12 -10.74 -14.81
C GLN A 57 4.31 -10.80 -16.13
N GLU A 58 3.41 -9.85 -16.37
CA GLU A 58 2.69 -9.70 -17.64
C GLU A 58 3.65 -9.51 -18.82
N GLU A 59 4.66 -8.64 -18.68
CA GLU A 59 5.67 -8.46 -19.72
C GLU A 59 6.50 -9.74 -19.94
N VAL A 60 6.85 -10.46 -18.87
CA VAL A 60 7.56 -11.74 -19.01
C VAL A 60 6.68 -12.78 -19.70
N GLU A 61 5.37 -12.83 -19.42
CA GLU A 61 4.43 -13.70 -20.12
C GLU A 61 4.30 -13.34 -21.60
N TYR A 62 4.29 -12.04 -21.91
CA TYR A 62 4.33 -11.56 -23.29
C TYR A 62 5.60 -12.04 -24.02
N LEU A 63 6.77 -11.88 -23.40
CA LEU A 63 8.06 -12.21 -24.01
C LEU A 63 8.34 -13.72 -24.09
N ALA A 64 8.10 -14.45 -23.00
CA ALA A 64 8.49 -15.85 -22.83
C ALA A 64 7.32 -16.84 -22.93
N GLY A 65 6.08 -16.35 -23.04
CA GLY A 65 4.87 -17.15 -23.04
C GLY A 65 4.38 -17.54 -21.63
N ASN A 66 3.26 -18.25 -21.63
CA ASN A 66 2.66 -18.82 -20.42
C ASN A 66 3.62 -19.80 -19.74
N ARG A 67 3.43 -20.02 -18.44
CA ARG A 67 4.21 -21.03 -17.72
C ARG A 67 4.02 -22.41 -18.37
N TYR A 68 5.13 -23.12 -18.59
CA TYR A 68 5.20 -24.42 -19.27
C TYR A 68 4.88 -24.40 -20.77
N GLN A 69 4.71 -23.22 -21.39
CA GLN A 69 4.61 -23.13 -22.84
C GLN A 69 5.99 -23.37 -23.49
N HIS A 70 6.02 -24.19 -24.53
CA HIS A 70 7.20 -24.46 -25.33
C HIS A 70 7.21 -23.65 -26.64
N GLY A 71 8.36 -23.60 -27.32
CA GLY A 71 8.48 -23.03 -28.67
C GLY A 71 8.67 -21.51 -28.76
N LYS A 72 8.64 -20.77 -27.65
CA LYS A 72 9.00 -19.33 -27.67
C LYS A 72 10.51 -19.12 -27.81
N GLU A 73 10.89 -18.03 -28.46
CA GLU A 73 12.29 -17.64 -28.63
C GLU A 73 12.95 -17.26 -27.30
N ASN A 74 12.19 -16.63 -26.41
CA ASN A 74 12.67 -16.24 -25.09
C ASN A 74 12.34 -17.29 -24.02
N ARG A 75 13.16 -17.33 -22.96
CA ARG A 75 12.93 -18.14 -21.76
C ARG A 75 13.08 -17.31 -20.48
N ARG A 76 12.39 -17.74 -19.43
CA ARG A 76 12.58 -17.25 -18.06
C ARG A 76 13.96 -17.68 -17.57
N TRP A 77 14.70 -16.75 -16.96
CA TRP A 77 16.10 -16.94 -16.57
C TRP A 77 16.35 -16.72 -15.06
N GLY A 78 15.28 -16.74 -14.27
CA GLY A 78 15.32 -16.49 -12.82
C GLY A 78 15.05 -15.02 -12.50
N ASN A 79 15.57 -14.58 -11.35
CA ASN A 79 15.39 -13.22 -10.85
C ASN A 79 16.73 -12.59 -10.47
N GLN A 80 16.79 -11.26 -10.44
CA GLN A 80 17.89 -10.46 -9.92
C GLN A 80 17.39 -9.45 -8.89
N GLY A 81 18.25 -9.08 -7.94
CA GLY A 81 17.99 -7.95 -7.06
C GLY A 81 17.98 -6.65 -7.85
N GLY A 82 17.00 -5.80 -7.57
CA GLY A 82 16.85 -4.49 -8.20
C GLY A 82 16.03 -3.56 -7.32
N SER A 83 15.59 -2.46 -7.91
CA SER A 83 14.78 -1.46 -7.21
C SER A 83 13.88 -0.74 -8.20
N VAL A 84 12.73 -0.27 -7.74
CA VAL A 84 11.83 0.60 -8.52
C VAL A 84 11.56 1.88 -7.76
N TYR A 85 11.07 2.90 -8.45
CA TYR A 85 10.49 4.08 -7.83
C TYR A 85 8.98 3.92 -7.69
N LEU A 86 8.47 4.20 -6.49
CA LEU A 86 7.06 4.43 -6.22
C LEU A 86 6.92 5.90 -5.81
N ALA A 87 6.37 6.72 -6.71
CA ALA A 87 6.52 8.18 -6.65
C ALA A 87 8.00 8.56 -6.53
N ASP A 88 8.42 9.14 -5.39
CA ASP A 88 9.81 9.57 -5.16
C ASP A 88 10.58 8.60 -4.26
N GLN A 89 9.95 7.49 -3.82
CA GLN A 89 10.59 6.50 -2.96
C GLN A 89 11.17 5.35 -3.79
N ARG A 90 12.47 5.10 -3.61
CA ARG A 90 13.15 3.93 -4.16
C ARG A 90 12.91 2.71 -3.26
N VAL A 91 12.33 1.65 -3.83
CA VAL A 91 11.97 0.42 -3.10
C VAL A 91 12.66 -0.80 -3.74
N PRO A 92 13.32 -1.67 -2.95
CA PRO A 92 13.97 -2.87 -3.47
C PRO A 92 12.94 -3.92 -3.91
N ILE A 93 13.22 -4.60 -5.02
CA ILE A 93 12.40 -5.69 -5.55
C ILE A 93 13.26 -6.81 -6.14
N ASN A 94 12.66 -7.98 -6.33
CA ASN A 94 13.21 -9.04 -7.17
C ASN A 94 12.66 -8.87 -8.59
N VAL A 95 13.53 -8.53 -9.53
CA VAL A 95 13.17 -8.33 -10.94
C VAL A 95 13.26 -9.67 -11.65
N PRO A 96 12.28 -10.06 -12.48
CA PRO A 96 12.39 -11.27 -13.29
C PRO A 96 13.31 -11.06 -14.51
N ARG A 97 13.95 -12.14 -14.96
CA ARG A 97 14.85 -12.15 -16.12
C ARG A 97 14.25 -12.92 -17.27
N VAL A 98 14.48 -12.38 -18.46
CA VAL A 98 14.17 -13.03 -19.72
C VAL A 98 15.45 -13.10 -20.55
N ARG A 99 15.68 -14.26 -21.16
CA ARG A 99 16.85 -14.50 -22.02
C ARG A 99 16.39 -15.06 -23.37
N ASN A 100 16.88 -14.48 -24.45
CA ASN A 100 16.70 -15.02 -25.80
C ASN A 100 17.52 -16.31 -25.94
N LYS A 101 16.92 -17.39 -26.46
CA LYS A 101 17.58 -18.70 -26.61
C LYS A 101 18.57 -18.74 -27.77
N THR A 102 18.27 -18.02 -28.85
CA THR A 102 19.05 -18.02 -30.10
C THR A 102 20.29 -17.14 -29.97
N GLU A 103 20.11 -15.93 -29.44
CA GLU A 103 21.20 -14.95 -29.28
C GLU A 103 21.98 -15.13 -27.97
N ASP A 104 21.46 -15.94 -27.05
CA ASP A 104 21.97 -16.16 -25.68
C ASP A 104 22.16 -14.85 -24.88
N ARG A 105 21.30 -13.84 -25.15
CA ARG A 105 21.34 -12.51 -24.51
C ARG A 105 20.13 -12.23 -23.65
N GLU A 106 20.31 -11.40 -22.63
CA GLU A 106 19.20 -10.92 -21.82
C GLU A 106 18.34 -9.92 -22.58
N VAL A 107 17.03 -10.09 -22.43
CA VAL A 107 16.02 -9.17 -22.92
C VAL A 107 15.59 -8.30 -21.76
N GLY A 108 15.87 -7.00 -21.85
CA GLY A 108 15.46 -6.03 -20.84
C GLY A 108 13.94 -5.87 -20.79
N LEU A 109 13.40 -5.72 -19.59
CA LEU A 109 11.98 -5.44 -19.38
C LEU A 109 11.74 -3.92 -19.49
N GLU A 110 10.92 -3.51 -20.45
CA GLU A 110 10.51 -2.12 -20.65
C GLU A 110 9.76 -1.58 -19.44
N THR A 111 8.89 -2.39 -18.83
CA THR A 111 8.14 -2.05 -17.62
C THR A 111 9.10 -1.72 -16.48
N TYR A 112 10.12 -2.56 -16.27
CA TYR A 112 11.14 -2.30 -15.25
C TYR A 112 11.88 -0.99 -15.50
N ARG A 113 12.25 -0.73 -16.77
CA ARG A 113 12.93 0.51 -17.18
C ARG A 113 12.07 1.74 -16.90
N LYS A 114 10.75 1.69 -17.17
CA LYS A 114 9.82 2.80 -16.89
C LYS A 114 9.68 3.10 -15.39
N LEU A 115 9.88 2.10 -14.54
CA LEU A 115 9.87 2.23 -13.09
C LEU A 115 11.23 2.64 -12.48
N GLN A 116 12.23 3.01 -13.29
CA GLN A 116 13.54 3.46 -12.82
C GLN A 116 13.65 4.98 -12.59
N ALA A 117 12.60 5.76 -12.87
CA ALA A 117 12.60 7.21 -12.67
C ALA A 117 11.60 7.62 -11.57
N PRO A 118 11.94 8.60 -10.72
CA PRO A 118 10.98 9.20 -9.80
C PRO A 118 9.90 9.97 -10.57
N GLN A 119 8.74 10.14 -9.95
CA GLN A 119 7.62 10.85 -10.58
C GLN A 119 7.91 12.35 -10.77
N ALA A 120 8.68 12.97 -9.86
CA ALA A 120 9.05 14.38 -9.92
C ALA A 120 10.25 14.70 -10.85
N ALA A 121 10.48 13.90 -11.89
CA ALA A 121 11.58 14.10 -12.84
C ALA A 121 11.28 15.14 -13.95
N ASP A 122 10.33 16.05 -13.72
CA ASP A 122 10.02 17.21 -14.58
C ASP A 122 10.43 18.53 -13.91
#